data_AF-A0A1E7F4P6-F1
#
_entry.id   AF-A0A1E7F4P6-F1
#
_cell.length_a   1.000
_cell.length_b   1.000
_cell.length_c   1.000
_cell.angle_alpha   90.00
_cell.angle_beta   90.00
_cell.angle_gamma   90.00
#
_symmetry.space_group_name_H-M   'P 1'
#
loop_
_entity.id
_entity.type
_entity.pdbx_description
1 polymer ?
#
loop_
_entity_poly.entity_id
_entity_poly.type
_entity_poly.pdbx_seq_one_letter_code
_entity_poly.pdbx_strand_id
1 'polypeptide(L)'
;SIPLHCKLLLNELSGNKYCIDCGNESKNKSQSQNPEWSSISYGILICIKCSGLHRSLGVTISKVRSIQMDHFTYQEIITLLEGGNTQLHNFFKRNKLTKYELLETQNTTNSNPNSNTNTQNSNSNNSTNNSTKKLTVDNVTLLRYKTNAALFYKNQLSAHVQRLLVDVDTKPYIGR
;
A
#
# COMPACT_ATOMS: atom_id res chain seq x y z
N SER A 1 11.13 7.96 -19.14
CA SER A 1 10.65 8.67 -17.94
C SER A 1 9.22 9.15 -18.17
N ILE A 2 8.46 9.46 -17.10
CA ILE A 2 7.10 10.01 -17.22
C ILE A 2 7.17 11.42 -17.82
N PRO A 3 6.34 11.78 -18.83
CA PRO A 3 6.26 13.13 -19.37
C PRO A 3 5.95 14.17 -18.28
N LEU A 4 6.52 15.37 -18.39
CA LEU A 4 6.43 16.42 -17.35
C LEU A 4 4.97 16.73 -16.96
N HIS A 5 4.08 16.91 -17.93
CA HIS A 5 2.69 17.24 -17.66
C HIS A 5 1.97 16.11 -16.90
N CYS A 6 2.20 14.86 -17.28
CA CYS A 6 1.67 13.70 -16.56
C CYS A 6 2.22 13.63 -15.13
N LYS A 7 3.51 13.95 -14.92
CA LYS A 7 4.12 13.99 -13.58
C LYS A 7 3.46 15.06 -12.70
N LEU A 8 3.17 16.23 -13.25
CA LEU A 8 2.47 17.30 -12.52
C LEU A 8 1.05 16.86 -12.12
N LEU A 9 0.28 16.32 -13.06
CA LEU A 9 -1.06 15.79 -12.78
C LEU A 9 -1.02 14.70 -11.70
N LEU A 10 -0.08 13.76 -11.82
CA LEU A 10 0.11 12.69 -10.85
C LEU A 10 0.38 13.24 -9.44
N ASN A 11 1.19 14.28 -9.32
CA ASN A 11 1.52 14.91 -8.04
C ASN A 11 0.37 15.73 -7.45
N GLU A 12 -0.61 16.15 -8.26
CA GLU A 12 -1.81 16.87 -7.81
C GLU A 12 -2.97 15.95 -7.43
N LEU A 13 -2.89 14.65 -7.74
CA LEU A 13 -3.90 13.70 -7.27
C LEU A 13 -4.00 13.72 -5.74
N SER A 14 -5.24 13.61 -5.27
CA SER A 14 -5.54 13.63 -3.83
C SER A 14 -4.72 12.56 -3.09
N GLY A 15 -4.03 12.99 -2.03
CA GLY A 15 -3.20 12.14 -1.18
C GLY A 15 -1.78 11.89 -1.71
N ASN A 16 -1.46 12.21 -2.97
CA ASN A 16 -0.14 11.93 -3.55
C ASN A 16 0.98 12.82 -3.01
N LYS A 17 0.65 13.88 -2.25
CA LYS A 17 1.65 14.68 -1.52
C LYS A 17 2.35 13.92 -0.40
N TYR A 18 1.79 12.78 0.04
CA TYR A 18 2.37 11.94 1.09
C TYR A 18 2.36 10.46 0.71
N CYS A 19 3.34 9.72 1.20
CA CYS A 19 3.42 8.27 1.06
C CYS A 19 2.17 7.59 1.65
N ILE A 20 1.53 6.68 0.89
CA ILE A 20 0.33 5.96 1.32
C ILE A 20 0.55 5.02 2.52
N ASP A 21 1.78 4.59 2.76
CA ASP A 21 2.11 3.61 3.79
C ASP A 21 2.45 4.24 5.14
N CYS A 22 3.36 5.21 5.15
CA CYS A 22 3.81 5.87 6.37
C CYS A 22 3.12 7.21 6.64
N GLY A 23 2.39 7.75 5.65
CA GLY A 23 1.69 9.02 5.78
C GLY A 23 2.62 10.16 6.17
N ASN A 24 2.08 11.13 6.91
CA ASN A 24 2.86 12.21 7.52
C ASN A 24 3.53 11.81 8.86
N GLU A 25 3.25 10.60 9.37
CA GLU A 25 3.65 10.15 10.71
C GLU A 25 5.07 9.57 10.78
N SER A 26 5.77 9.50 9.66
CA SER A 26 7.15 9.01 9.66
C SER A 26 8.03 9.89 10.53
N LYS A 27 8.88 9.26 11.37
CA LYS A 27 9.95 9.93 12.13
C LYS A 27 10.80 10.84 11.24
N ASN A 28 10.89 10.50 9.95
CA ASN A 28 11.46 11.35 8.90
C ASN A 28 10.35 11.86 7.98
N LYS A 29 9.76 13.00 8.35
CA LYS A 29 8.69 13.66 7.57
C LYS A 29 9.13 13.98 6.13
N SER A 30 10.38 14.42 5.94
CA SER A 30 10.97 14.69 4.63
C SER A 30 10.94 13.48 3.70
N GLN A 31 11.12 12.28 4.26
CA GLN A 31 11.13 11.05 3.48
C GLN A 31 9.73 10.65 3.02
N SER A 32 8.66 11.15 3.65
CA SER A 32 7.28 10.73 3.38
C SER A 32 6.49 11.75 2.58
N GLN A 33 6.99 12.96 2.42
CA GLN A 33 6.40 14.01 1.61
C GLN A 33 6.93 13.92 0.18
N ASN A 34 6.09 14.27 -0.81
CA ASN A 34 6.41 14.20 -2.24
C ASN A 34 7.07 12.87 -2.65
N PRO A 35 6.42 11.73 -2.40
CA PRO A 35 6.96 10.41 -2.71
C PRO A 35 7.35 10.26 -4.20
N GLU A 36 8.60 9.86 -4.46
CA GLU A 36 9.15 9.70 -5.82
C GLU A 36 9.25 8.24 -6.28
N TRP A 37 8.62 7.33 -5.54
CA TRP A 37 8.49 5.93 -5.91
C TRP A 37 7.02 5.57 -6.06
N SER A 38 6.76 4.51 -6.82
CA SER A 38 5.41 4.06 -7.10
C SER A 38 5.28 2.56 -6.95
N SER A 39 4.06 2.12 -6.62
CA SER A 39 3.61 0.77 -6.90
C SER A 39 2.61 0.85 -8.05
N ILE A 40 3.05 0.45 -9.24
CA ILE A 40 2.21 0.45 -10.46
C ILE A 40 0.97 -0.41 -10.25
N SER A 41 1.15 -1.58 -9.61
CA SER A 41 0.06 -2.52 -9.35
C SER A 41 -1.15 -1.87 -8.68
N TYR A 42 -0.92 -0.90 -7.79
CA TYR A 42 -1.98 -0.24 -7.03
C TYR A 42 -2.21 1.22 -7.45
N GLY A 43 -1.50 1.73 -8.46
CA GLY A 43 -1.64 3.11 -8.90
C GLY A 43 -1.26 4.15 -7.83
N ILE A 44 -0.28 3.86 -6.96
CA ILE A 44 0.04 4.68 -5.77
C ILE A 44 1.47 5.21 -5.77
N LEU A 45 1.70 6.28 -5.00
CA LEU A 45 3.02 6.80 -4.67
C LEU A 45 3.44 6.43 -3.24
N ILE A 46 4.69 5.99 -3.12
CA ILE A 46 5.35 5.54 -1.89
C ILE A 46 6.71 6.22 -1.73
N CYS A 47 7.20 6.33 -0.50
CA CYS A 47 8.54 6.81 -0.26
C CYS A 47 9.61 5.76 -0.57
N ILE A 48 10.88 6.15 -0.59
CA ILE A 48 12.01 5.23 -0.81
C ILE A 48 12.09 4.11 0.24
N LYS A 49 11.74 4.37 1.50
CA LYS A 49 11.71 3.32 2.54
C LYS A 49 10.63 2.29 2.23
N CYS A 50 9.41 2.75 1.98
CA CYS A 50 8.26 1.89 1.69
C CYS A 50 8.42 1.17 0.35
N SER A 51 9.13 1.76 -0.62
CA SER A 51 9.46 1.06 -1.87
C SER A 51 10.31 -0.19 -1.64
N GLY A 52 11.26 -0.15 -0.69
CA GLY A 52 12.01 -1.33 -0.25
C GLY A 52 11.10 -2.41 0.36
N LEU A 53 10.12 -2.02 1.19
CA LEU A 53 9.14 -2.94 1.76
C LEU A 53 8.27 -3.57 0.67
N HIS A 54 7.76 -2.77 -0.26
CA HIS A 54 6.97 -3.25 -1.40
C HIS A 54 7.76 -4.22 -2.29
N ARG A 55 9.07 -4.02 -2.49
CA ARG A 55 9.91 -4.97 -3.23
C ARG A 55 9.98 -6.34 -2.57
N SER A 56 9.97 -6.41 -1.23
CA SER A 56 9.97 -7.66 -0.48
C SER A 56 8.69 -8.50 -0.67
N LEU A 57 7.60 -7.89 -1.15
CA LEU A 57 6.35 -8.60 -1.47
C LEU A 57 6.44 -9.42 -2.77
N GLY A 58 7.42 -9.13 -3.62
CA GLY A 58 7.54 -9.71 -4.96
C GLY A 58 6.68 -8.99 -6.00
N VAL A 59 7.10 -9.12 -7.27
CA VAL A 59 6.52 -8.38 -8.41
C VAL A 59 5.05 -8.69 -8.67
N THR A 60 4.60 -9.91 -8.35
CA THR A 60 3.20 -10.34 -8.51
C THR A 60 2.25 -9.53 -7.63
N ILE A 61 2.72 -9.12 -6.45
CA ILE A 61 1.93 -8.32 -5.51
C ILE A 61 2.11 -6.83 -5.80
N SER A 62 3.36 -6.37 -5.90
CA SER A 62 3.67 -4.96 -6.08
C SER A 62 4.81 -4.75 -7.07
N LYS A 63 4.49 -4.23 -8.25
CA LYS A 63 5.48 -3.76 -9.24
C LYS A 63 5.97 -2.36 -8.87
N VAL A 64 7.21 -2.25 -8.39
CA VAL A 64 7.79 -0.98 -7.89
C VAL A 64 8.62 -0.28 -8.96
N ARG A 65 8.42 1.03 -9.14
CA ARG A 65 9.17 1.91 -10.06
C ARG A 65 9.52 3.25 -9.41
N SER A 66 10.70 3.79 -9.69
CA SER A 66 11.09 5.17 -9.40
C SER A 66 10.49 6.11 -10.44
N ILE A 67 9.75 7.14 -9.99
CA ILE A 67 9.16 8.15 -10.87
C ILE A 67 10.22 8.91 -11.68
N GLN A 68 11.40 9.11 -11.09
CA GLN A 68 12.48 9.86 -11.72
C GLN A 68 13.43 8.99 -12.56
N MET A 69 13.76 7.78 -12.09
CA MET A 69 14.84 6.98 -12.67
C MET A 69 14.35 5.90 -13.65
N ASP A 70 13.11 5.43 -13.54
CA ASP A 70 12.60 4.35 -14.38
C ASP A 70 11.87 4.87 -15.64
N HIS A 71 11.80 3.99 -16.65
CA HIS A 71 10.90 4.14 -17.78
C HIS A 71 9.52 3.59 -17.44
N PHE A 72 8.49 4.25 -17.96
CA PHE A 72 7.08 3.88 -17.80
C PHE A 72 6.46 3.74 -19.17
N THR A 73 5.65 2.70 -19.36
CA THR A 73 4.80 2.59 -20.54
C THR A 73 3.59 3.52 -20.42
N TYR A 74 2.91 3.78 -21.53
CA TYR A 74 1.66 4.56 -21.52
C TYR A 74 0.63 3.98 -20.55
N GLN A 75 0.41 2.67 -20.60
CA GLN A 75 -0.48 1.97 -19.68
C GLN A 75 -0.09 2.18 -18.20
N GLU A 76 1.20 2.13 -17.86
CA GLU A 76 1.66 2.33 -16.48
C GLU A 76 1.42 3.77 -16.00
N ILE A 77 1.57 4.76 -16.88
CA ILE A 77 1.25 6.16 -16.58
C ILE A 77 -0.25 6.31 -16.32
N ILE A 78 -1.10 5.78 -17.19
CA ILE A 78 -2.56 5.81 -16.99
C ILE A 78 -2.95 5.08 -15.70
N THR A 79 -2.31 3.96 -15.38
CA THR A 79 -2.56 3.24 -14.11
C THR A 79 -2.27 4.11 -12.89
N LEU A 80 -1.21 4.92 -12.92
CA LEU A 80 -0.91 5.85 -11.83
C LEU A 80 -1.91 7.01 -11.77
N LEU A 81 -2.37 7.51 -12.92
CA LEU A 81 -3.30 8.64 -13.00
C LEU A 81 -4.73 8.26 -12.59
N GLU A 82 -5.18 7.04 -12.91
CA GLU A 82 -6.50 6.51 -12.55
C GLU A 82 -6.58 5.96 -11.11
N GLY A 83 -5.41 5.74 -10.48
CA GLY A 83 -5.30 5.32 -9.09
C GLY A 83 -5.32 6.51 -8.12
N GLY A 84 -4.21 6.71 -7.43
CA GLY A 84 -4.00 7.75 -6.43
C GLY A 84 -4.09 7.26 -4.99
N ASN A 85 -3.30 7.90 -4.13
CA ASN A 85 -3.14 7.50 -2.73
C ASN A 85 -4.45 7.61 -1.94
N THR A 86 -5.22 8.69 -2.10
CA THR A 86 -6.51 8.82 -1.41
C THR A 86 -7.50 7.74 -1.83
N GLN A 87 -7.50 7.33 -3.11
CA GLN A 87 -8.38 6.28 -3.61
C GLN A 87 -8.12 4.95 -2.91
N LEU A 88 -6.85 4.51 -2.88
CA LEU A 88 -6.47 3.27 -2.17
C LEU A 88 -6.68 3.41 -0.66
N HIS A 89 -6.35 4.56 -0.07
CA HIS A 89 -6.55 4.81 1.36
C HIS A 89 -8.02 4.58 1.75
N ASN A 90 -8.95 5.18 1.00
CA ASN A 90 -10.38 5.05 1.25
C ASN A 90 -10.88 3.62 1.01
N PHE A 91 -10.32 2.91 0.04
CA PHE A 91 -10.60 1.48 -0.15
C PHE A 91 -10.15 0.66 1.06
N PHE A 92 -8.91 0.84 1.53
CA PHE A 92 -8.41 0.14 2.71
C PHE A 92 -9.20 0.50 3.98
N LYS A 93 -9.55 1.78 4.18
CA LYS A 93 -10.39 2.20 5.30
C LYS A 93 -11.74 1.50 5.34
N ARG A 94 -12.45 1.43 4.20
CA ARG A 94 -13.74 0.72 4.12
C ARG A 94 -13.63 -0.77 4.39
N ASN A 95 -12.48 -1.38 4.11
CA ASN A 95 -12.22 -2.80 4.31
C ASN A 95 -11.51 -3.11 5.64
N LYS A 96 -11.39 -2.13 6.55
CA LYS A 96 -10.70 -2.27 7.84
C LYS A 96 -9.22 -2.66 7.73
N LEU A 97 -8.53 -2.16 6.70
CA LEU A 97 -7.13 -2.45 6.39
C LEU A 97 -6.20 -1.25 6.66
N THR A 98 -6.62 -0.30 7.50
CA THR A 98 -5.72 0.78 7.94
C THR A 98 -4.72 0.27 8.96
N LYS A 99 -3.64 1.04 9.16
CA LYS A 99 -2.59 0.71 10.12
C LYS A 99 -3.14 0.45 11.53
N TYR A 100 -4.11 1.25 11.99
CA TYR A 100 -4.64 1.12 13.37
C TYR A 100 -5.54 -0.10 13.53
N GLU A 101 -6.45 -0.35 12.58
CA GLU A 101 -7.37 -1.50 12.64
C GLU A 101 -6.61 -2.85 12.60
N LEU A 102 -5.51 -2.90 11.85
CA LEU A 102 -4.65 -4.08 11.79
C LEU A 102 -3.87 -4.28 13.09
N LEU A 103 -3.52 -3.21 13.81
CA LEU A 103 -2.86 -3.31 15.12
C LEU A 103 -3.84 -3.75 16.21
N GLU A 104 -5.09 -3.29 16.16
CA GLU A 104 -6.15 -3.67 17.11
C GLU A 104 -6.51 -5.17 17.01
N THR A 105 -6.60 -5.71 15.80
CA THR A 105 -6.93 -7.12 15.56
C THR A 105 -5.89 -8.07 16.17
N GLN A 106 -4.62 -7.66 16.24
CA GLN A 106 -3.53 -8.48 16.81
C GLN A 106 -3.52 -8.46 18.35
N ASN A 107 -4.02 -7.39 18.97
CA ASN A 107 -4.12 -7.30 20.43
C ASN A 107 -5.28 -8.17 20.96
N THR A 108 -6.35 -8.33 20.18
CA THR A 108 -7.51 -9.16 20.57
C THR A 108 -7.26 -10.66 20.41
N THR A 109 -6.49 -11.10 19.41
CA THR A 109 -6.15 -12.54 19.23
C THR A 109 -5.19 -13.09 20.29
N ASN A 110 -4.54 -12.23 21.07
CA ASN A 110 -3.70 -12.64 22.22
C ASN A 110 -4.48 -12.67 23.55
N SER A 111 -5.78 -12.35 23.53
CA SER A 111 -6.66 -12.42 24.70
C SER A 111 -7.36 -13.78 24.73
N ASN A 112 -6.77 -14.75 25.44
CA ASN A 112 -7.43 -16.01 25.74
C ASN A 112 -8.68 -15.73 26.61
N PRO A 113 -9.91 -16.04 26.20
CA PRO A 113 -11.10 -15.83 27.03
C PRO A 113 -11.20 -17.00 28.02
N ASN A 114 -10.26 -17.08 28.96
CA ASN A 114 -10.41 -17.87 30.18
C ASN A 114 -9.34 -17.41 31.18
N SER A 115 -9.67 -16.38 31.95
CA SER A 115 -9.04 -16.14 33.25
C SER A 115 -10.14 -15.72 34.23
N ASN A 116 -10.77 -16.75 34.82
CA ASN A 116 -11.33 -16.60 36.15
C ASN A 116 -10.17 -16.23 37.08
N THR A 117 -10.25 -15.06 37.69
CA THR A 117 -9.33 -14.62 38.73
C THR A 117 -9.54 -15.47 39.97
N ASN A 118 -8.53 -16.27 40.33
CA ASN A 118 -8.25 -16.61 41.71
C ASN A 118 -6.75 -16.82 41.93
N THR A 119 -6.30 -16.21 43.01
CA THR A 119 -4.97 -16.12 43.61
C THR A 119 -4.23 -17.47 43.71
N GLN A 120 -2.94 -17.51 43.36
CA GLN A 120 -1.81 -17.87 44.26
C GLN A 120 -0.50 -18.14 43.50
N ASN A 121 0.56 -17.78 44.20
CA ASN A 121 1.98 -17.83 43.91
C ASN A 121 2.50 -19.25 43.63
N SER A 122 3.37 -19.46 42.63
CA SER A 122 4.30 -20.60 42.54
C SER A 122 5.37 -20.36 41.47
N ASN A 123 6.63 -20.46 41.87
CA ASN A 123 7.79 -20.57 40.98
C ASN A 123 7.68 -21.80 40.07
N SER A 124 7.94 -21.63 38.77
CA SER A 124 8.53 -22.68 37.94
C SER A 124 9.24 -22.09 36.73
N ASN A 125 10.54 -22.31 36.68
CA ASN A 125 11.35 -22.18 35.48
C ASN A 125 10.83 -23.18 34.44
N ASN A 126 10.46 -22.72 33.25
CA ASN A 126 10.51 -23.56 32.06
C ASN A 126 10.89 -22.71 30.84
N SER A 127 12.12 -22.95 30.41
CA SER A 127 12.63 -22.58 29.10
C SER A 127 11.90 -23.41 28.06
N THR A 128 11.11 -22.78 27.20
CA THR A 128 10.63 -23.40 25.97
C THR A 128 10.63 -22.31 24.89
N ASN A 129 11.67 -22.33 24.07
CA ASN A 129 11.89 -21.39 22.98
C ASN A 129 10.86 -21.60 21.86
N ASN A 130 9.68 -21.01 21.99
CA ASN A 130 8.82 -20.73 20.86
C ASN A 130 8.99 -19.25 20.50
N SER A 131 9.80 -18.98 19.48
CA SER A 131 10.01 -17.64 18.93
C SER A 131 8.76 -17.17 18.18
N THR A 132 7.73 -16.75 18.92
CA THR A 132 6.67 -15.90 18.38
C THR A 132 7.27 -14.55 18.04
N LYS A 133 7.80 -14.45 16.81
CA LYS A 133 8.42 -13.23 16.27
C LYS A 133 7.38 -12.11 16.26
N LYS A 134 7.43 -11.22 17.25
CA LYS A 134 6.58 -10.02 17.35
C LYS A 134 6.61 -9.28 16.00
N LEU A 135 5.48 -9.24 15.29
CA LEU A 135 5.38 -8.55 14.01
C LEU A 135 5.71 -7.07 14.22
N THR A 136 6.76 -6.59 13.56
CA THR A 136 7.09 -5.15 13.58
C THR A 136 6.01 -4.36 12.85
N VAL A 137 5.86 -3.06 13.17
CA VAL A 137 4.91 -2.15 12.48
C VAL A 137 5.08 -2.19 10.95
N ASP A 138 6.32 -2.35 10.48
CA ASP A 138 6.64 -2.49 9.06
C ASP A 138 6.04 -3.78 8.44
N ASN A 139 5.89 -4.87 9.20
CA ASN A 139 5.22 -6.11 8.75
C ASN A 139 3.70 -5.95 8.67
N VAL A 140 3.10 -5.17 9.59
CA VAL A 140 1.64 -4.95 9.62
C VAL A 140 1.17 -4.19 8.37
N THR A 141 1.91 -3.16 7.95
CA THR A 141 1.61 -2.42 6.71
C THR A 141 1.77 -3.28 5.45
N LEU A 142 2.67 -4.28 5.47
CA LEU A 142 2.87 -5.20 4.34
C LEU A 142 1.76 -6.26 4.21
N LEU A 143 1.19 -6.69 5.33
CA LEU A 143 0.16 -7.74 5.35
C LEU A 143 -1.10 -7.34 4.57
N ARG A 144 -1.51 -6.06 4.61
CA ARG A 144 -2.72 -5.61 3.90
C ARG A 144 -2.67 -5.88 2.40
N TYR A 145 -1.49 -5.81 1.80
CA TYR A 145 -1.28 -6.05 0.37
C TYR A 145 -1.35 -7.53 -0.03
N LYS A 146 -1.37 -8.46 0.94
CA LYS A 146 -1.56 -9.90 0.72
C LYS A 146 -3.02 -10.34 0.84
N THR A 147 -3.94 -9.42 1.15
CA THR A 147 -5.36 -9.75 1.34
C THR A 147 -6.11 -9.88 0.02
N ASN A 148 -7.22 -10.61 0.03
CA ASN A 148 -8.13 -10.70 -1.13
C ASN A 148 -8.72 -9.33 -1.51
N ALA A 149 -8.93 -8.43 -0.54
CA ALA A 149 -9.40 -7.08 -0.82
C ALA A 149 -8.36 -6.27 -1.61
N ALA A 150 -7.07 -6.36 -1.24
CA ALA A 150 -6.01 -5.72 -2.02
C ALA A 150 -5.89 -6.32 -3.43
N LEU A 151 -5.98 -7.66 -3.55
CA LEU A 151 -6.01 -8.33 -4.85
C LEU A 151 -7.19 -7.84 -5.71
N PHE A 152 -8.37 -7.72 -5.12
CA PHE A 152 -9.56 -7.18 -5.79
C PHE A 152 -9.30 -5.76 -6.32
N TYR A 153 -8.81 -4.85 -5.49
CA TYR A 153 -8.48 -3.48 -5.92
C TYR A 153 -7.50 -3.48 -7.09
N LYS A 154 -6.40 -4.23 -6.97
CA LYS A 154 -5.36 -4.34 -8.01
C LYS A 154 -5.95 -4.80 -9.35
N ASN A 155 -6.78 -5.85 -9.30
CA ASN A 155 -7.38 -6.42 -10.49
C ASN A 155 -8.40 -5.47 -11.14
N GLN A 156 -9.20 -4.77 -10.33
CA GLN A 156 -10.19 -3.82 -10.86
C GLN A 156 -9.56 -2.57 -11.45
N LEU A 157 -8.51 -2.03 -10.82
CA LEU A 157 -7.75 -0.92 -11.39
C LEU A 157 -7.13 -1.34 -12.73
N SER A 158 -6.51 -2.52 -12.79
CA SER A 158 -5.95 -3.04 -14.04
C SER A 158 -7.01 -3.20 -15.12
N ALA A 159 -8.17 -3.79 -14.80
CA ALA A 159 -9.26 -3.98 -15.75
C ALA A 159 -9.85 -2.65 -16.22
N HIS A 160 -9.95 -1.65 -15.35
CA HIS A 160 -10.38 -0.29 -15.69
C HIS A 160 -9.45 0.38 -16.69
N VAL A 161 -8.13 0.37 -16.40
CA VAL A 161 -7.13 0.92 -17.32
C VAL A 161 -7.18 0.23 -18.68
N GLN A 162 -7.33 -1.11 -18.71
CA GLN A 162 -7.46 -1.84 -19.98
C GLN A 162 -8.64 -1.35 -20.82
N ARG A 163 -9.81 -1.10 -20.20
CA ARG A 163 -10.96 -0.55 -20.92
C ARG A 163 -10.69 0.84 -21.50
N LEU A 164 -10.05 1.72 -20.73
CA LEU A 164 -9.68 3.06 -21.22
C LEU A 164 -8.75 3.00 -22.43
N LEU A 165 -7.84 2.03 -22.48
CA LEU A 165 -6.91 1.88 -23.60
C LEU A 165 -7.58 1.33 -24.86
N VAL A 166 -8.56 0.44 -24.73
CA VAL A 166 -9.34 -0.09 -25.86
C VAL A 166 -10.18 1.00 -26.54
N ASP A 167 -10.74 1.94 -25.77
CA ASP A 167 -11.57 3.02 -26.30
C ASP A 167 -10.76 4.06 -27.12
N VAL A 168 -9.46 4.18 -26.87
CA VAL A 168 -8.57 5.11 -27.61
C VAL A 168 -8.30 4.61 -29.04
N ASP A 169 -8.20 3.30 -29.24
CA ASP A 169 -7.88 2.73 -30.55
C ASP A 169 -9.07 2.71 -31.53
N THR A 170 -10.30 2.94 -31.04
CA THR A 170 -11.53 2.81 -31.85
C THR A 170 -12.22 4.13 -32.23
N LYS A 171 -11.74 5.28 -31.72
CA LYS A 171 -12.30 6.59 -32.09
C LYS A 171 -11.19 7.62 -32.35
N PRO A 172 -10.98 8.07 -33.59
CA PRO A 172 -10.09 9.21 -33.83
C PRO A 172 -10.63 10.42 -33.08
N TYR A 173 -9.77 11.11 -32.36
CA TYR A 173 -10.08 12.38 -31.70
C TYR A 173 -10.40 13.42 -32.79
N ILE A 174 -11.70 13.64 -33.04
CA ILE A 174 -12.17 14.75 -33.87
C ILE A 174 -12.33 15.95 -32.93
N GLY A 175 -11.25 16.73 -32.78
CA GLY A 175 -11.29 17.99 -32.07
C GLY A 175 -12.32 18.94 -32.70
N ARG A 176 -13.12 19.60 -31.86
CA ARG A 176 -13.93 20.76 -32.25
C ARG A 176 -13.23 22.03 -31.83
#